data_AF-A0A1V3WEP8-F1
#
_entry.id   AF-A0A1V3WEP8-F1
#
_cell.length_a   1.000
_cell.length_b   1.000
_cell.length_c   1.000
_cell.angle_alpha   90.00
_cell.angle_beta   90.00
_cell.angle_gamma   90.00
#
_symmetry.space_group_name_H-M   'P 1'
#
loop_
_entity.id
_entity.type
_entity.pdbx_description
1 polymer ?
#
loop_
_entity_poly.entity_id
_entity_poly.type
_entity_poly.pdbx_seq_one_letter_code
_entity_poly.pdbx_strand_id
1 'polypeptide(L)'
;MGSITPDQLAGKVPLTAEQASVLSQLQAQEHGMSVDALTTAEQRLGAQRGMIANSWQLMSNPNISFPKTQLTVGAKQGSDTVKGGISQLPASVQQALNSPNAIFMHQMNDIAGIVKDGDRGFQTNTELDRAMIHKASVMMDTPIWHIDPASRGQNVERDPALDPTVSNVLSAVSPDHQVVHDTIKSGADGDKFLRNITHHYWKDNGQGVGSLFSWTGDPAVVQGPEERIAAETAHVYSSYIGGHQQELLHLPGNHTLGQVNPNLVRDMAHGLGPYANNIAGTSGGLPGFGDPLDGHTMSGALPVAKGVFSVLSSDKEAAQYFNGQAYAQAVLHEAAFADDPTHSGYDQHLYDAATLRALVDVGTHNAFQANEDNGYHQGVSEYQSKKSAYETGLQGLTTAGGFIPGVGRIAGPTIGILGHNLENAVLGPTPTAPTENPIQPMSLGMADQEILNAMLGTGHTVAGLPPGYIVYDHDHPNGRIATPEELGVTAGQYNSVIGPALSQSLEPRPPSERFSPDVGLVSRYDDIVGVPHPDQGRK
;
A
#
# COMPACT_ATOMS: atom_id res chain seq x y z
N MET A 1 -22.09 -27.69 3.71
CA MET A 1 -20.75 -27.23 3.31
C MET A 1 -20.10 -26.30 4.33
N GLY A 2 -20.84 -25.47 5.09
CA GLY A 2 -20.27 -24.56 6.10
C GLY A 2 -19.61 -25.18 7.35
N SER A 3 -19.25 -26.46 7.33
CA SER A 3 -18.45 -27.12 8.39
C SER A 3 -17.05 -27.52 7.90
N ILE A 4 -16.70 -27.15 6.65
CA ILE A 4 -15.38 -27.39 6.08
C ILE A 4 -14.38 -26.46 6.77
N THR A 5 -13.25 -27.03 7.20
CA THR A 5 -12.22 -26.33 7.97
C THR A 5 -11.07 -25.84 7.09
N PRO A 6 -10.27 -24.84 7.53
CA PRO A 6 -9.07 -24.41 6.81
C PRO A 6 -8.08 -25.54 6.52
N ASP A 7 -7.90 -26.48 7.46
CA ASP A 7 -7.01 -27.64 7.24
C ASP A 7 -7.55 -28.60 6.17
N GLN A 8 -8.86 -28.67 5.98
CA GLN A 8 -9.46 -29.42 4.88
C GLN A 8 -9.27 -28.72 3.52
N LEU A 9 -9.41 -27.39 3.48
CA LEU A 9 -9.16 -26.60 2.28
C LEU A 9 -7.69 -26.63 1.86
N ALA A 10 -6.78 -26.68 2.84
CA ALA A 10 -5.36 -26.85 2.62
C ALA A 10 -4.96 -28.30 2.26
N GLY A 11 -5.91 -29.24 2.21
CA GLY A 11 -5.66 -30.66 1.91
C GLY A 11 -4.88 -31.42 2.98
N LYS A 12 -4.70 -30.85 4.18
CA LYS A 12 -4.04 -31.53 5.32
C LYS A 12 -4.93 -32.61 5.93
N VAL A 13 -6.25 -32.41 5.84
CA VAL A 13 -7.27 -33.36 6.29
C VAL A 13 -8.27 -33.57 5.14
N PRO A 14 -8.69 -34.81 4.84
CA PRO A 14 -9.70 -35.02 3.80
C PRO A 14 -11.06 -34.42 4.20
N LEU A 15 -11.90 -34.16 3.21
CA LEU A 15 -13.33 -33.93 3.45
C LEU A 15 -13.94 -35.16 4.14
N THR A 16 -14.91 -34.92 5.03
CA THR A 16 -15.74 -36.00 5.56
C THR A 16 -16.53 -36.66 4.43
N ALA A 17 -16.98 -37.90 4.64
CA ALA A 17 -17.75 -38.63 3.63
C ALA A 17 -19.02 -37.86 3.21
N GLU A 18 -19.68 -37.21 4.15
CA GLU A 18 -20.86 -36.39 3.92
C GLU A 18 -20.52 -35.13 3.12
N GLN A 19 -19.46 -34.40 3.48
CA GLN A 19 -19.02 -33.21 2.75
C GLN A 19 -18.66 -33.55 1.30
N ALA A 20 -17.89 -34.61 1.10
CA ALA A 20 -17.43 -35.03 -0.21
C ALA A 20 -18.59 -35.55 -1.09
N SER A 21 -19.56 -36.26 -0.49
CA SER A 21 -20.77 -36.72 -1.18
C SER A 21 -21.64 -35.55 -1.66
N VAL A 22 -21.85 -34.55 -0.79
CA VAL A 22 -22.60 -33.33 -1.15
C VAL A 22 -21.92 -32.60 -2.31
N LEU A 23 -20.60 -32.40 -2.24
CA LEU A 23 -19.84 -31.74 -3.31
C LEU A 23 -19.96 -32.49 -4.65
N SER A 24 -19.84 -33.81 -4.61
CA SER A 24 -19.97 -34.68 -5.79
C SER A 24 -21.37 -34.63 -6.42
N GLN A 25 -22.42 -34.54 -5.60
CA GLN A 25 -23.80 -34.43 -6.09
C GLN A 25 -24.09 -33.05 -6.69
N LEU A 26 -23.58 -31.97 -6.08
CA LEU A 26 -23.67 -30.63 -6.64
C LEU A 26 -22.97 -30.56 -8.00
N GLN A 27 -21.78 -31.15 -8.13
CA GLN A 27 -21.07 -31.24 -9.41
C GLN A 27 -21.96 -31.86 -10.50
N ALA A 28 -22.57 -33.01 -10.22
CA ALA A 28 -23.39 -33.72 -11.20
C ALA A 28 -24.67 -32.94 -11.57
N GLN A 29 -25.26 -32.19 -10.64
CA GLN A 29 -26.45 -31.38 -10.87
C GLN A 29 -26.14 -30.14 -11.73
N GLU A 30 -25.01 -29.50 -11.45
CA GLU A 30 -24.63 -28.24 -12.09
C GLU A 30 -23.97 -28.45 -13.46
N HIS A 31 -23.32 -29.61 -13.71
CA HIS A 31 -22.42 -29.79 -14.85
C HIS A 31 -22.99 -29.42 -16.22
N GLY A 32 -24.26 -29.77 -16.46
CA GLY A 32 -24.95 -29.54 -17.74
C GLY A 32 -25.73 -28.23 -17.83
N MET A 33 -25.73 -27.40 -16.79
CA MET A 33 -26.46 -26.13 -16.77
C MET A 33 -25.69 -25.05 -17.54
N SER A 34 -26.41 -24.10 -18.14
CA SER A 34 -25.80 -22.87 -18.66
C SER A 34 -25.47 -21.90 -17.52
N VAL A 35 -24.61 -20.90 -17.78
CA VAL A 35 -24.32 -19.84 -16.79
C VAL A 35 -25.60 -19.13 -16.36
N ASP A 36 -26.48 -18.73 -17.28
CA ASP A 36 -27.77 -18.10 -16.95
C ASP A 36 -28.65 -18.99 -16.06
N ALA A 37 -28.65 -20.31 -16.29
CA ALA A 37 -29.40 -21.26 -15.48
C ALA A 37 -28.79 -21.42 -14.08
N LEU A 38 -27.45 -21.37 -13.97
CA LEU A 38 -26.72 -21.38 -12.70
C LEU A 38 -27.01 -20.11 -11.91
N THR A 39 -26.98 -18.93 -12.56
CA THR A 39 -27.37 -17.65 -11.95
C THR A 39 -28.81 -17.68 -11.48
N THR A 40 -29.73 -18.21 -12.30
CA THR A 40 -31.14 -18.35 -11.92
C THR A 40 -31.31 -19.30 -10.72
N ALA A 41 -30.52 -20.38 -10.66
CA ALA A 41 -30.54 -21.31 -9.53
C ALA A 41 -29.99 -20.67 -8.26
N GLU A 42 -28.88 -19.94 -8.35
CA GLU A 42 -28.28 -19.15 -7.26
C GLU A 42 -29.32 -18.21 -6.66
N GLN A 43 -29.99 -17.41 -7.49
CA GLN A 43 -31.01 -16.45 -7.03
C GLN A 43 -32.19 -17.13 -6.33
N ARG A 44 -32.60 -18.31 -6.80
CA ARG A 44 -33.70 -19.09 -6.20
C ARG A 44 -33.36 -19.65 -4.82
N LEU A 45 -32.07 -19.83 -4.50
CA LEU A 45 -31.63 -20.32 -3.20
C LEU A 45 -31.71 -19.25 -2.09
N GLY A 46 -31.93 -17.97 -2.45
CA GLY A 46 -32.14 -16.88 -1.50
C GLY A 46 -30.99 -16.77 -0.49
N ALA A 47 -31.27 -16.98 0.80
CA ALA A 47 -30.25 -16.92 1.85
C ALA A 47 -29.13 -17.96 1.70
N GLN A 48 -29.33 -19.02 0.90
CA GLN A 48 -28.33 -20.07 0.65
C GLN A 48 -27.62 -19.93 -0.70
N ARG A 49 -27.77 -18.78 -1.36
CA ARG A 49 -27.26 -18.54 -2.71
C ARG A 49 -25.77 -18.79 -2.90
N GLY A 50 -24.95 -18.51 -1.88
CA GLY A 50 -23.52 -18.83 -1.88
C GLY A 50 -23.19 -20.32 -2.01
N MET A 51 -24.17 -21.23 -1.91
CA MET A 51 -23.94 -22.67 -2.08
C MET A 51 -23.33 -23.01 -3.45
N ILE A 52 -23.75 -22.34 -4.53
CA ILE A 52 -23.23 -22.60 -5.89
C ILE A 52 -21.77 -22.12 -5.99
N ALA A 53 -21.48 -20.90 -5.55
CA ALA A 53 -20.11 -20.39 -5.52
C ALA A 53 -19.19 -21.27 -4.67
N ASN A 54 -19.65 -21.64 -3.47
CA ASN A 54 -18.90 -22.50 -2.55
C ASN A 54 -18.63 -23.88 -3.17
N SER A 55 -19.58 -24.43 -3.93
CA SER A 55 -19.39 -25.69 -4.64
C SER A 55 -18.29 -25.54 -5.70
N TRP A 56 -18.28 -24.45 -6.47
CA TRP A 56 -17.26 -24.21 -7.49
C TRP A 56 -15.87 -24.01 -6.91
N GLN A 57 -15.75 -23.25 -5.81
CA GLN A 57 -14.47 -23.06 -5.13
C GLN A 57 -13.91 -24.39 -4.61
N LEU A 58 -14.74 -25.23 -4.00
CA LEU A 58 -14.34 -26.55 -3.52
C LEU A 58 -14.01 -27.55 -4.65
N MET A 59 -14.79 -27.56 -5.74
CA MET A 59 -14.54 -28.45 -6.89
C MET A 59 -13.29 -28.04 -7.66
N SER A 60 -12.94 -26.75 -7.67
CA SER A 60 -11.77 -26.24 -8.37
C SER A 60 -10.51 -26.19 -7.51
N ASN A 61 -10.62 -26.37 -6.19
CA ASN A 61 -9.46 -26.39 -5.28
C ASN A 61 -8.61 -27.67 -5.52
N PRO A 62 -7.35 -27.54 -5.96
CA PRO A 62 -6.49 -28.66 -6.27
C PRO A 62 -6.07 -29.46 -5.03
N ASN A 63 -6.23 -28.95 -3.82
CA ASN A 63 -5.93 -29.68 -2.58
C ASN A 63 -7.07 -30.61 -2.14
N ILE A 64 -8.25 -30.49 -2.76
CA ILE A 64 -9.43 -31.27 -2.41
C ILE A 64 -9.56 -32.47 -3.35
N SER A 65 -9.95 -33.61 -2.78
CA SER A 65 -10.38 -34.79 -3.54
C SER A 65 -11.76 -35.23 -3.07
N PHE A 66 -12.61 -35.64 -4.00
CA PHE A 66 -13.98 -36.04 -3.71
C PHE A 66 -14.44 -37.18 -4.64
N PRO A 67 -15.50 -37.93 -4.28
CA PRO A 67 -16.01 -39.02 -5.10
C PRO A 67 -16.40 -38.57 -6.51
N LYS A 68 -16.15 -39.44 -7.49
CA LYS A 68 -16.61 -39.27 -8.86
C LYS A 68 -18.08 -39.69 -8.95
N THR A 69 -18.95 -38.77 -9.34
CA THR A 69 -20.34 -39.08 -9.72
C THR A 69 -20.48 -38.92 -11.22
N GLN A 70 -21.31 -39.76 -11.85
CA GLN A 70 -21.62 -39.58 -13.26
C GLN A 70 -22.29 -38.22 -13.47
N LEU A 71 -21.84 -37.45 -14.47
CA LEU A 71 -22.25 -36.06 -14.69
C LEU A 71 -23.63 -35.95 -15.36
N THR A 72 -24.60 -36.64 -14.78
CA THR A 72 -26.00 -36.68 -15.18
C THR A 72 -26.87 -36.55 -13.93
N VAL A 73 -27.92 -35.73 -14.00
CA VAL A 73 -28.84 -35.49 -12.89
C VAL A 73 -29.40 -36.81 -12.35
N GLY A 74 -29.31 -37.01 -11.02
CA GLY A 74 -29.82 -38.20 -10.33
C GLY A 74 -28.85 -39.39 -10.29
N ALA A 75 -27.62 -39.24 -10.79
CA ALA A 75 -26.59 -40.27 -10.68
C ALA A 75 -26.22 -40.56 -9.21
N LYS A 76 -26.05 -41.84 -8.89
CA LYS A 76 -25.51 -42.27 -7.60
C LYS A 76 -24.00 -42.09 -7.58
N GLN A 77 -23.48 -41.83 -6.39
CA GLN A 77 -22.05 -41.69 -6.15
C GLN A 77 -21.28 -42.97 -6.55
N GLY A 78 -20.17 -42.81 -7.26
CA GLY A 78 -19.24 -43.89 -7.60
C GLY A 78 -18.23 -44.18 -6.50
N SER A 79 -17.37 -45.18 -6.73
CA SER A 79 -16.27 -45.57 -5.82
C SER A 79 -14.95 -44.85 -6.11
N ASP A 80 -14.77 -44.35 -7.33
CA ASP A 80 -13.55 -43.63 -7.72
C ASP A 80 -13.54 -42.21 -7.16
N THR A 81 -12.36 -41.63 -7.00
CA THR A 81 -12.19 -40.23 -6.57
C THR A 81 -11.59 -39.38 -7.69
N VAL A 82 -11.96 -38.11 -7.72
CA VAL A 82 -11.35 -37.07 -8.56
C VAL A 82 -10.66 -36.04 -7.69
N LYS A 83 -9.59 -35.45 -8.24
CA LYS A 83 -8.91 -34.30 -7.66
C LYS A 83 -9.59 -33.02 -8.19
N GLY A 84 -9.72 -32.02 -7.33
CA GLY A 84 -10.27 -30.72 -7.73
C GLY A 84 -9.43 -30.04 -8.80
N GLY A 85 -10.08 -29.16 -9.55
CA GLY A 85 -9.47 -28.38 -10.63
C GLY A 85 -10.50 -27.88 -11.63
N ILE A 86 -10.07 -27.11 -12.63
CA ILE A 86 -10.97 -26.46 -13.59
C ILE A 86 -11.88 -27.45 -14.33
N SER A 87 -11.41 -28.68 -14.60
CA SER A 87 -12.19 -29.72 -15.28
C SER A 87 -13.39 -30.24 -14.48
N GLN A 88 -13.45 -29.90 -13.19
CA GLN A 88 -14.53 -30.29 -12.30
C GLN A 88 -15.68 -29.28 -12.25
N LEU A 89 -15.49 -28.07 -12.81
CA LEU A 89 -16.52 -27.03 -12.88
C LEU A 89 -17.65 -27.36 -13.87
N PRO A 90 -18.78 -26.62 -13.86
CA PRO A 90 -19.79 -26.76 -14.91
C PRO A 90 -19.23 -26.50 -16.32
N ALA A 91 -19.72 -27.23 -17.32
CA ALA A 91 -19.17 -27.17 -18.68
C ALA A 91 -19.27 -25.76 -19.29
N SER A 92 -20.36 -25.03 -19.01
CA SER A 92 -20.53 -23.65 -19.47
C SER A 92 -19.56 -22.67 -18.81
N VAL A 93 -19.21 -22.91 -17.54
CA VAL A 93 -18.22 -22.09 -16.80
C VAL A 93 -16.84 -22.34 -17.39
N GLN A 94 -16.46 -23.60 -17.60
CA GLN A 94 -15.21 -23.96 -18.28
C GLN A 94 -15.11 -23.32 -19.67
N GLN A 95 -16.21 -23.32 -20.44
CA GLN A 95 -16.25 -22.72 -21.77
C GLN A 95 -16.03 -21.19 -21.72
N ALA A 96 -16.67 -20.50 -20.78
CA ALA A 96 -16.51 -19.05 -20.62
C ALA A 96 -15.06 -18.68 -20.26
N LEU A 97 -14.48 -19.39 -19.28
CA LEU A 97 -13.12 -19.17 -18.78
C LEU A 97 -12.04 -19.41 -19.86
N ASN A 98 -12.19 -20.47 -20.65
CA ASN A 98 -11.22 -20.85 -21.68
C ASN A 98 -11.42 -20.14 -23.03
N SER A 99 -12.43 -19.27 -23.14
CA SER A 99 -12.73 -18.60 -24.40
C SER A 99 -11.70 -17.51 -24.72
N PRO A 100 -11.32 -17.32 -26.00
CA PRO A 100 -10.35 -16.30 -26.37
C PRO A 100 -10.95 -14.88 -26.29
N ASN A 101 -10.08 -13.88 -26.15
CA ASN A 101 -10.40 -12.45 -26.19
C ASN A 101 -11.53 -12.06 -25.22
N ALA A 102 -12.34 -11.06 -25.56
CA ALA A 102 -13.51 -10.61 -24.82
C ALA A 102 -14.80 -11.39 -25.17
N ILE A 103 -14.71 -12.63 -25.66
CA ILE A 103 -15.90 -13.47 -25.85
C ILE A 103 -16.39 -13.93 -24.47
N PHE A 104 -17.70 -14.12 -24.32
CA PHE A 104 -18.38 -14.53 -23.07
C PHE A 104 -18.34 -13.48 -21.95
N MET A 105 -18.23 -12.18 -22.27
CA MET A 105 -18.26 -11.10 -21.27
C MET A 105 -19.46 -11.18 -20.31
N HIS A 106 -20.67 -11.37 -20.84
CA HIS A 106 -21.87 -11.46 -20.01
C HIS A 106 -21.77 -12.63 -19.03
N GLN A 107 -21.37 -13.81 -19.52
CA GLN A 107 -21.19 -14.99 -18.68
C GLN A 107 -20.07 -14.81 -17.66
N MET A 108 -18.98 -14.12 -18.02
CA MET A 108 -17.92 -13.81 -17.06
C MET A 108 -18.41 -12.87 -15.95
N ASN A 109 -19.25 -11.89 -16.29
CA ASN A 109 -19.88 -11.01 -15.31
C ASN A 109 -20.82 -11.78 -14.37
N ASP A 110 -21.61 -12.71 -14.91
CA ASP A 110 -22.49 -13.57 -14.11
C ASP A 110 -21.71 -14.53 -13.21
N ILE A 111 -20.63 -15.14 -13.72
CA ILE A 111 -19.72 -16.00 -12.96
C ILE A 111 -19.12 -15.19 -11.80
N ALA A 112 -18.63 -13.97 -12.06
CA ALA A 112 -18.11 -13.09 -11.03
C ALA A 112 -19.17 -12.72 -9.98
N GLY A 113 -20.41 -12.48 -10.40
CA GLY A 113 -21.54 -12.25 -9.50
C GLY A 113 -21.80 -13.44 -8.58
N ILE A 114 -21.85 -14.65 -9.13
CA ILE A 114 -22.02 -15.88 -8.33
C ILE A 114 -20.87 -16.02 -7.33
N VAL A 115 -19.62 -15.90 -7.78
CA VAL A 115 -18.44 -16.02 -6.90
C VAL A 115 -18.47 -15.05 -5.73
N LYS A 116 -18.85 -13.79 -5.97
CA LYS A 116 -18.98 -12.76 -4.92
C LYS A 116 -20.05 -13.06 -3.86
N ASP A 117 -21.05 -13.86 -4.22
CA ASP A 117 -22.10 -14.30 -3.30
C ASP A 117 -21.71 -15.54 -2.47
N GLY A 118 -20.53 -16.10 -2.73
CA GLY A 118 -19.92 -17.19 -1.96
C GLY A 118 -19.28 -16.75 -0.64
N ASP A 119 -18.82 -17.75 0.10
CA ASP A 119 -18.00 -17.59 1.29
C ASP A 119 -16.53 -17.43 0.89
N ARG A 120 -15.95 -16.25 1.19
CA ARG A 120 -14.55 -15.93 0.91
C ARG A 120 -13.57 -16.91 1.55
N GLY A 121 -13.96 -17.56 2.65
CA GLY A 121 -13.13 -18.58 3.31
C GLY A 121 -12.83 -19.79 2.43
N PHE A 122 -13.58 -20.01 1.33
CA PHE A 122 -13.30 -21.08 0.36
C PHE A 122 -12.44 -20.64 -0.83
N GLN A 123 -12.19 -19.34 -0.98
CA GLN A 123 -11.34 -18.76 -2.04
C GLN A 123 -9.87 -18.85 -1.63
N THR A 124 -9.33 -20.05 -1.63
CA THR A 124 -7.95 -20.31 -1.24
C THR A 124 -7.27 -21.23 -2.24
N ASN A 125 -6.40 -20.65 -3.05
CA ASN A 125 -5.61 -21.31 -4.08
C ASN A 125 -6.47 -22.15 -5.05
N THR A 126 -7.57 -21.58 -5.57
CA THR A 126 -8.52 -22.29 -6.42
C THR A 126 -8.19 -22.15 -7.91
N GLU A 127 -8.44 -23.20 -8.70
CA GLU A 127 -8.27 -23.11 -10.15
C GLU A 127 -9.37 -22.27 -10.82
N LEU A 128 -10.51 -22.04 -10.15
CA LEU A 128 -11.54 -21.12 -10.63
C LEU A 128 -11.00 -19.68 -10.61
N ASP A 129 -10.48 -19.24 -9.46
CA ASP A 129 -9.99 -17.87 -9.29
C ASP A 129 -8.79 -17.62 -10.21
N ARG A 130 -7.89 -18.61 -10.36
CA ARG A 130 -6.76 -18.57 -11.31
C ARG A 130 -7.22 -18.43 -12.76
N ALA A 131 -8.25 -19.17 -13.17
CA ALA A 131 -8.80 -19.07 -14.52
C ALA A 131 -9.55 -17.75 -14.75
N MET A 132 -10.23 -17.22 -13.73
CA MET A 132 -10.94 -15.95 -13.79
C MET A 132 -9.98 -14.77 -13.95
N ILE A 133 -8.91 -14.69 -13.14
CA ILE A 133 -7.91 -13.63 -13.28
C ILE A 133 -7.15 -13.73 -14.61
N HIS A 134 -6.82 -14.96 -15.05
CA HIS A 134 -6.23 -15.18 -16.37
C HIS A 134 -7.16 -14.70 -17.49
N LYS A 135 -8.47 -14.99 -17.40
CA LYS A 135 -9.46 -14.51 -18.37
C LYS A 135 -9.54 -12.99 -18.38
N ALA A 136 -9.50 -12.33 -17.21
CA ALA A 136 -9.43 -10.87 -17.13
C ALA A 136 -8.16 -10.34 -17.85
N SER A 137 -7.00 -10.95 -17.63
CA SER A 137 -5.76 -10.60 -18.34
C SER A 137 -5.89 -10.74 -19.86
N VAL A 138 -6.50 -11.83 -20.34
CA VAL A 138 -6.77 -12.04 -21.78
C VAL A 138 -7.72 -10.98 -22.35
N MET A 139 -8.73 -10.55 -21.59
CA MET A 139 -9.64 -9.47 -22.01
C MET A 139 -8.91 -8.12 -22.11
N MET A 140 -8.05 -7.82 -21.14
CA MET A 140 -7.24 -6.59 -21.13
C MET A 140 -6.15 -6.58 -22.21
N ASP A 141 -5.77 -7.74 -22.76
CA ASP A 141 -4.78 -7.82 -23.85
C ASP A 141 -5.38 -7.59 -25.25
N THR A 142 -6.69 -7.36 -25.34
CA THR A 142 -7.36 -7.17 -26.62
C THR A 142 -7.08 -5.80 -27.23
N PRO A 143 -7.08 -5.66 -28.58
CA PRO A 143 -6.88 -4.36 -29.21
C PRO A 143 -7.89 -3.30 -28.77
N ILE A 144 -9.13 -3.70 -28.50
CA ILE A 144 -10.21 -2.80 -28.05
C ILE A 144 -9.92 -2.20 -26.67
N TRP A 145 -9.24 -2.94 -25.79
CA TRP A 145 -8.77 -2.42 -24.50
C TRP A 145 -7.69 -1.34 -24.69
N HIS A 146 -6.67 -1.62 -25.50
CA HIS A 146 -5.54 -0.71 -25.71
C HIS A 146 -5.85 0.56 -26.51
N ILE A 147 -7.02 0.61 -27.17
CA ILE A 147 -7.49 1.78 -27.91
C ILE A 147 -8.64 2.51 -27.22
N ASP A 148 -8.97 2.15 -25.97
CA ASP A 148 -10.00 2.83 -25.19
C ASP A 148 -9.79 4.35 -25.26
N PRO A 149 -10.76 5.13 -25.79
CA PRO A 149 -10.56 6.54 -26.03
C PRO A 149 -10.35 7.34 -24.74
N ALA A 150 -11.02 6.97 -23.63
CA ALA A 150 -10.86 7.64 -22.35
C ALA A 150 -9.42 7.47 -21.84
N SER A 151 -8.91 6.25 -21.84
CA SER A 151 -7.52 5.91 -21.48
C SER A 151 -6.47 6.52 -22.43
N ARG A 152 -6.90 7.03 -23.59
CA ARG A 152 -6.08 7.82 -24.52
C ARG A 152 -6.22 9.33 -24.34
N GLY A 153 -6.84 9.76 -23.24
CA GLY A 153 -7.00 11.17 -22.88
C GLY A 153 -8.11 11.89 -23.63
N GLN A 154 -9.00 11.17 -24.30
CA GLN A 154 -10.16 11.79 -24.92
C GLN A 154 -11.22 12.06 -23.86
N ASN A 155 -11.83 13.24 -23.91
CA ASN A 155 -12.92 13.61 -23.02
C ASN A 155 -14.24 12.93 -23.45
N VAL A 156 -14.32 11.62 -23.23
CA VAL A 156 -15.49 10.77 -23.49
C VAL A 156 -15.84 9.94 -22.26
N GLU A 157 -17.00 9.28 -22.29
CA GLU A 157 -17.34 8.31 -21.25
C GLU A 157 -16.33 7.15 -21.24
N ARG A 158 -15.90 6.74 -20.05
CA ARG A 158 -15.09 5.53 -19.85
C ARG A 158 -15.85 4.30 -20.32
N ASP A 159 -15.14 3.28 -20.80
CA ASP A 159 -15.73 2.13 -21.49
C ASP A 159 -16.87 1.50 -20.65
N PRO A 160 -18.14 1.64 -21.09
CA PRO A 160 -19.29 1.17 -20.33
C PRO A 160 -19.54 -0.33 -20.49
N ALA A 161 -18.84 -1.00 -21.41
CA ALA A 161 -19.09 -2.38 -21.79
C ALA A 161 -18.04 -3.33 -21.19
N LEU A 162 -16.75 -3.07 -21.42
CA LEU A 162 -15.67 -3.95 -20.98
C LEU A 162 -15.32 -3.73 -19.50
N ASP A 163 -15.20 -2.48 -19.07
CA ASP A 163 -14.72 -2.15 -17.72
C ASP A 163 -15.53 -2.82 -16.61
N PRO A 164 -16.88 -2.76 -16.59
CA PRO A 164 -17.62 -3.33 -15.48
C PRO A 164 -17.41 -4.83 -15.36
N THR A 165 -17.28 -5.53 -16.49
CA THR A 165 -17.05 -6.98 -16.49
C THR A 165 -15.67 -7.31 -15.94
N VAL A 166 -14.62 -6.67 -16.47
CA VAL A 166 -13.23 -6.94 -16.04
C VAL A 166 -13.04 -6.56 -14.57
N SER A 167 -13.52 -5.38 -14.16
CA SER A 167 -13.49 -4.94 -12.77
C SER A 167 -14.24 -5.92 -11.85
N ASN A 168 -15.43 -6.38 -12.26
CA ASN A 168 -16.21 -7.32 -11.46
C ASN A 168 -15.50 -8.66 -11.29
N VAL A 169 -14.86 -9.19 -12.35
CA VAL A 169 -14.06 -10.42 -12.30
C VAL A 169 -12.86 -10.26 -11.36
N LEU A 170 -12.08 -9.19 -11.51
CA LEU A 170 -10.90 -8.93 -10.66
C LEU A 170 -11.28 -8.76 -9.18
N SER A 171 -12.39 -8.08 -8.92
CA SER A 171 -12.94 -7.93 -7.57
C SER A 171 -13.53 -9.21 -6.99
N ALA A 172 -13.98 -10.15 -7.83
CA ALA A 172 -14.51 -11.44 -7.36
C ALA A 172 -13.39 -12.38 -6.90
N VAL A 173 -12.23 -12.33 -7.56
CA VAL A 173 -11.08 -13.19 -7.25
C VAL A 173 -10.16 -12.62 -6.17
N SER A 174 -10.28 -11.34 -5.85
CA SER A 174 -9.38 -10.68 -4.90
C SER A 174 -9.25 -11.34 -3.52
N PRO A 175 -10.25 -12.06 -2.98
CA PRO A 175 -10.08 -12.81 -1.73
C PRO A 175 -9.12 -14.00 -1.82
N ASP A 176 -8.81 -14.53 -3.01
CA ASP A 176 -7.81 -15.59 -3.19
C ASP A 176 -6.41 -14.97 -3.30
N HIS A 177 -5.86 -14.57 -2.14
CA HIS A 177 -4.59 -13.87 -2.05
C HIS A 177 -3.42 -14.64 -2.69
N GLN A 178 -3.45 -15.98 -2.67
CA GLN A 178 -2.42 -16.80 -3.32
C GLN A 178 -2.48 -16.66 -4.84
N VAL A 179 -3.68 -16.67 -5.44
CA VAL A 179 -3.86 -16.47 -6.89
C VAL A 179 -3.47 -15.06 -7.32
N VAL A 180 -3.83 -14.05 -6.51
CA VAL A 180 -3.43 -12.65 -6.77
C VAL A 180 -1.91 -12.51 -6.71
N HIS A 181 -1.29 -13.05 -5.66
CA HIS A 181 0.16 -13.11 -5.51
C HIS A 181 0.85 -13.76 -6.72
N ASP A 182 0.40 -14.95 -7.12
CA ASP A 182 0.99 -15.69 -8.24
C ASP A 182 0.90 -14.92 -9.55
N THR A 183 -0.22 -14.23 -9.78
CA THR A 183 -0.44 -13.41 -10.98
C THR A 183 0.52 -12.21 -11.01
N ILE A 184 0.61 -11.46 -9.91
CA ILE A 184 1.48 -10.28 -9.81
C ILE A 184 2.96 -10.68 -9.92
N LYS A 185 3.37 -11.81 -9.34
CA LYS A 185 4.77 -12.30 -9.39
C LYS A 185 5.15 -13.01 -10.68
N SER A 186 4.27 -13.09 -11.68
CA SER A 186 4.51 -13.86 -12.92
C SER A 186 5.48 -13.17 -13.90
N GLY A 187 6.54 -12.52 -13.41
CA GLY A 187 7.57 -11.88 -14.22
C GLY A 187 6.99 -10.88 -15.24
N ALA A 188 7.33 -11.07 -16.52
CA ALA A 188 6.86 -10.21 -17.61
C ALA A 188 5.32 -10.18 -17.76
N ASP A 189 4.64 -11.30 -17.46
CA ASP A 189 3.18 -11.34 -17.52
C ASP A 189 2.56 -10.56 -16.35
N GLY A 190 3.19 -10.59 -15.18
CA GLY A 190 2.81 -9.78 -14.01
C GLY A 190 3.00 -8.29 -14.26
N ASP A 191 4.13 -7.89 -14.85
CA ASP A 191 4.41 -6.50 -15.25
C ASP A 191 3.38 -6.00 -16.29
N LYS A 192 3.08 -6.82 -17.30
CA LYS A 192 2.03 -6.52 -18.28
C LYS A 192 0.66 -6.37 -17.64
N PHE A 193 0.32 -7.24 -16.67
CA PHE A 193 -0.91 -7.15 -15.91
C PHE A 193 -1.00 -5.82 -15.13
N LEU A 194 0.05 -5.47 -14.37
CA LEU A 194 0.13 -4.21 -13.65
C LEU A 194 0.05 -2.99 -14.58
N ARG A 195 0.68 -3.06 -15.74
CA ARG A 195 0.55 -2.03 -16.78
C ARG A 195 -0.88 -1.87 -17.27
N ASN A 196 -1.55 -2.97 -17.62
CA ASN A 196 -2.90 -2.93 -18.14
C ASN A 196 -3.90 -2.32 -17.14
N ILE A 197 -3.72 -2.57 -15.84
CA ILE A 197 -4.63 -2.03 -14.83
C ILE A 197 -4.29 -0.58 -14.43
N THR A 198 -3.03 -0.16 -14.50
CA THR A 198 -2.62 1.19 -14.10
C THR A 198 -2.75 2.23 -15.21
N HIS A 199 -2.71 1.80 -16.48
CA HIS A 199 -2.80 2.69 -17.63
C HIS A 199 -4.21 2.79 -18.22
N HIS A 200 -5.19 2.15 -17.59
CA HIS A 200 -6.58 2.13 -18.03
C HIS A 200 -7.46 3.01 -17.15
N TYR A 201 -8.39 3.77 -17.73
CA TYR A 201 -9.27 4.70 -17.02
C TYR A 201 -10.55 3.98 -16.65
N TRP A 202 -10.57 3.38 -15.46
CA TRP A 202 -11.65 2.49 -15.05
C TRP A 202 -12.95 3.24 -14.77
N LYS A 203 -14.07 2.76 -15.31
CA LYS A 203 -15.40 3.34 -15.05
C LYS A 203 -15.74 3.50 -13.56
N ASP A 204 -15.29 2.59 -12.70
CA ASP A 204 -15.52 2.61 -11.25
C ASP A 204 -14.41 3.34 -10.45
N ASN A 205 -13.60 4.16 -11.14
CA ASN A 205 -12.45 4.86 -10.58
C ASN A 205 -11.39 3.91 -9.97
N GLY A 206 -11.35 2.65 -10.42
CA GLY A 206 -10.39 1.65 -9.99
C GLY A 206 -10.84 0.83 -8.79
N GLN A 207 -12.11 0.92 -8.37
CA GLN A 207 -12.60 0.27 -7.14
C GLN A 207 -12.45 -1.26 -7.17
N GLY A 208 -12.89 -1.93 -8.24
CA GLY A 208 -12.81 -3.40 -8.27
C GLY A 208 -11.38 -3.91 -8.38
N VAL A 209 -10.53 -3.19 -9.09
CA VAL A 209 -9.11 -3.54 -9.29
C VAL A 209 -8.27 -3.25 -8.05
N GLY A 210 -8.55 -2.15 -7.35
CA GLY A 210 -7.88 -1.78 -6.11
C GLY A 210 -7.95 -2.90 -5.06
N SER A 211 -9.05 -3.67 -5.04
CA SER A 211 -9.22 -4.79 -4.11
C SER A 211 -8.14 -5.89 -4.23
N LEU A 212 -7.38 -5.94 -5.32
CA LEU A 212 -6.22 -6.84 -5.47
C LEU A 212 -5.04 -6.47 -4.57
N PHE A 213 -5.00 -5.27 -4.00
CA PHE A 213 -3.82 -4.73 -3.30
C PHE A 213 -4.06 -4.47 -1.82
N SER A 214 -5.23 -3.99 -1.43
CA SER A 214 -5.47 -3.53 -0.05
C SER A 214 -5.21 -4.59 1.04
N TRP A 215 -5.40 -5.87 0.72
CA TRP A 215 -5.17 -6.98 1.65
C TRP A 215 -3.71 -7.13 2.10
N THR A 216 -2.73 -6.68 1.29
CA THR A 216 -1.31 -6.81 1.66
C THR A 216 -0.95 -5.98 2.89
N GLY A 217 -1.76 -4.97 3.20
CA GLY A 217 -1.59 -4.10 4.35
C GLY A 217 -2.51 -4.43 5.53
N ASP A 218 -3.38 -5.44 5.42
CA ASP A 218 -4.30 -5.82 6.51
C ASP A 218 -3.49 -6.35 7.71
N PRO A 219 -3.66 -5.81 8.93
CA PRO A 219 -2.97 -6.29 10.12
C PRO A 219 -3.11 -7.80 10.36
N ALA A 220 -4.26 -8.41 10.04
CA ALA A 220 -4.49 -9.84 10.19
C ALA A 220 -3.70 -10.68 9.17
N VAL A 221 -3.36 -10.10 8.02
CA VAL A 221 -2.52 -10.72 6.99
C VAL A 221 -1.05 -10.52 7.32
N VAL A 222 -0.63 -9.28 7.60
CA VAL A 222 0.76 -8.91 7.88
C VAL A 222 1.31 -9.59 9.15
N GLN A 223 0.44 -9.96 10.10
CA GLN A 223 0.81 -10.72 11.30
C GLN A 223 0.37 -12.19 11.24
N GLY A 224 -0.18 -12.60 10.09
CA GLY A 224 -0.83 -13.88 9.91
C GLY A 224 0.00 -14.87 9.08
N PRO A 225 -0.60 -16.04 8.76
CA PRO A 225 0.04 -17.06 7.94
C PRO A 225 0.40 -16.60 6.51
N GLU A 226 -0.22 -15.53 6.04
CA GLU A 226 -0.06 -14.98 4.70
C GLU A 226 0.95 -13.82 4.62
N GLU A 227 1.60 -13.46 5.74
CA GLU A 227 2.58 -12.35 5.82
C GLU A 227 3.60 -12.40 4.66
N ARG A 228 4.16 -13.59 4.38
CA ARG A 228 5.16 -13.75 3.32
C ARG A 228 4.60 -13.42 1.93
N ILE A 229 3.41 -13.92 1.58
CA ILE A 229 2.84 -13.65 0.24
C ILE A 229 2.40 -12.18 0.13
N ALA A 230 1.89 -11.58 1.22
CA ALA A 230 1.58 -10.16 1.25
C ALA A 230 2.80 -9.30 1.01
N ALA A 231 3.90 -9.58 1.71
CA ALA A 231 5.13 -8.82 1.60
C ALA A 231 5.79 -8.99 0.22
N GLU A 232 5.82 -10.21 -0.31
CA GLU A 232 6.33 -10.48 -1.66
C GLU A 232 5.49 -9.81 -2.76
N THR A 233 4.16 -9.77 -2.59
CA THR A 233 3.26 -9.04 -3.50
C THR A 233 3.49 -7.54 -3.41
N ALA A 234 3.54 -6.98 -2.19
CA ALA A 234 3.83 -5.58 -1.91
C ALA A 234 5.14 -5.11 -2.56
N HIS A 235 6.20 -5.93 -2.46
CA HIS A 235 7.48 -5.64 -3.09
C HIS A 235 7.38 -5.51 -4.62
N VAL A 236 6.68 -6.44 -5.28
CA VAL A 236 6.59 -6.42 -6.74
C VAL A 236 5.80 -5.21 -7.24
N TYR A 237 4.62 -4.92 -6.70
CA TYR A 237 3.84 -3.80 -7.21
C TYR A 237 4.37 -2.44 -6.75
N SER A 238 5.03 -2.32 -5.59
CA SER A 238 5.76 -1.09 -5.24
C SER A 238 6.95 -0.86 -6.16
N SER A 239 7.72 -1.89 -6.51
CA SER A 239 8.78 -1.81 -7.52
C SER A 239 8.24 -1.32 -8.87
N TYR A 240 7.10 -1.86 -9.30
CA TYR A 240 6.42 -1.45 -10.52
C TYR A 240 6.03 0.03 -10.48
N ILE A 241 5.32 0.46 -9.44
CA ILE A 241 4.85 1.85 -9.28
C ILE A 241 6.04 2.81 -9.29
N GLY A 242 7.06 2.54 -8.48
CA GLY A 242 8.24 3.38 -8.37
C GLY A 242 9.05 3.46 -9.67
N GLY A 243 9.19 2.33 -10.37
CA GLY A 243 9.87 2.24 -11.65
C GLY A 243 9.17 2.93 -12.81
N HIS A 244 7.84 3.10 -12.73
CA HIS A 244 7.01 3.69 -13.79
C HIS A 244 6.45 5.07 -13.43
N GLN A 245 7.01 5.75 -12.43
CA GLN A 245 6.47 7.03 -11.92
C GLN A 245 6.23 8.09 -13.01
N GLN A 246 7.13 8.19 -14.00
CA GLN A 246 7.02 9.18 -15.07
C GLN A 246 5.76 8.95 -15.91
N GLU A 247 5.45 7.69 -16.21
CA GLU A 247 4.25 7.30 -16.97
C GLU A 247 2.99 7.49 -16.11
N LEU A 248 3.04 7.06 -14.84
CA LEU A 248 1.89 7.09 -13.94
C LEU A 248 1.52 8.50 -13.45
N LEU A 249 2.44 9.46 -13.49
CA LEU A 249 2.17 10.87 -13.21
C LEU A 249 1.73 11.65 -14.46
N HIS A 250 1.91 11.09 -15.66
CA HIS A 250 1.60 11.76 -16.94
C HIS A 250 0.87 10.82 -17.90
N LEU A 251 -0.23 10.23 -17.42
CA LEU A 251 -1.15 9.44 -18.23
C LEU A 251 -1.83 10.31 -19.30
N PRO A 252 -2.33 9.70 -20.40
CA PRO A 252 -2.90 10.43 -21.52
C PRO A 252 -4.02 11.43 -21.17
N GLY A 253 -4.00 12.60 -21.80
CA GLY A 253 -4.93 13.68 -21.44
C GLY A 253 -4.44 14.53 -20.28
N ASN A 254 -3.15 14.42 -19.94
CA ASN A 254 -2.48 15.14 -18.86
C ASN A 254 -3.13 14.82 -17.52
N HIS A 255 -3.08 13.54 -17.14
CA HIS A 255 -3.60 13.10 -15.86
C HIS A 255 -2.58 12.29 -15.08
N THR A 256 -2.63 12.37 -13.75
CA THR A 256 -1.96 11.42 -12.87
C THR A 256 -2.86 10.19 -12.64
N LEU A 257 -2.28 9.06 -12.23
CA LEU A 257 -3.03 7.87 -11.86
C LEU A 257 -4.07 8.16 -10.77
N GLY A 258 -3.72 8.95 -9.76
CA GLY A 258 -4.61 9.33 -8.67
C GLY A 258 -5.83 10.14 -9.10
N GLN A 259 -5.71 10.92 -10.19
CA GLN A 259 -6.85 11.66 -10.74
C GLN A 259 -7.86 10.75 -11.46
N VAL A 260 -7.36 9.78 -12.23
CA VAL A 260 -8.23 8.94 -13.09
C VAL A 260 -8.74 7.71 -12.35
N ASN A 261 -7.94 7.14 -11.46
CA ASN A 261 -8.24 5.94 -10.70
C ASN A 261 -7.95 6.13 -9.19
N PRO A 262 -8.60 7.08 -8.51
CA PRO A 262 -8.35 7.38 -7.10
C PRO A 262 -8.50 6.16 -6.18
N ASN A 263 -9.49 5.27 -6.42
CA ASN A 263 -9.70 4.10 -5.57
C ASN A 263 -8.58 3.07 -5.71
N LEU A 264 -8.01 2.92 -6.91
CA LEU A 264 -6.85 2.06 -7.13
C LEU A 264 -5.63 2.55 -6.34
N VAL A 265 -5.35 3.85 -6.40
CA VAL A 265 -4.21 4.44 -5.68
C VAL A 265 -4.41 4.35 -4.16
N ARG A 266 -5.63 4.56 -3.67
CA ARG A 266 -5.97 4.39 -2.24
C ARG A 266 -5.75 2.96 -1.76
N ASP A 267 -6.23 1.97 -2.51
CA ASP A 267 -6.06 0.57 -2.11
C ASP A 267 -4.60 0.13 -2.20
N MET A 268 -3.83 0.62 -3.19
CA MET A 268 -2.38 0.42 -3.25
C MET A 268 -1.68 1.06 -2.04
N ALA A 269 -2.05 2.28 -1.66
CA ALA A 269 -1.52 2.97 -0.49
C ALA A 269 -1.86 2.24 0.80
N HIS A 270 -3.08 1.73 0.95
CA HIS A 270 -3.48 0.89 2.08
C HIS A 270 -2.66 -0.39 2.16
N GLY A 271 -2.47 -1.07 1.03
CA GLY A 271 -1.63 -2.27 0.93
C GLY A 271 -0.15 -2.01 1.24
N LEU A 272 0.39 -0.84 0.84
CA LEU A 272 1.81 -0.50 1.04
C LEU A 272 2.13 0.17 2.37
N GLY A 273 1.14 0.73 3.08
CA GLY A 273 1.35 1.47 4.32
C GLY A 273 2.27 0.79 5.32
N PRO A 274 2.06 -0.51 5.65
CA PRO A 274 2.94 -1.26 6.54
C PRO A 274 4.39 -1.40 6.09
N TYR A 275 4.67 -1.24 4.80
CA TYR A 275 5.96 -1.44 4.17
C TYR A 275 6.72 -0.13 3.91
N ALA A 276 6.31 1.00 4.51
CA ALA A 276 6.97 2.30 4.33
C ALA A 276 8.49 2.22 4.60
N ASN A 277 8.92 1.55 5.68
CA ASN A 277 10.35 1.34 5.97
C ASN A 277 11.04 0.46 4.92
N ASN A 278 10.38 -0.62 4.46
CA ASN A 278 10.93 -1.49 3.44
C ASN A 278 11.14 -0.75 2.10
N ILE A 279 10.16 0.07 1.71
CA ILE A 279 10.19 0.90 0.50
C ILE A 279 11.30 1.95 0.61
N ALA A 280 11.41 2.60 1.77
CA ALA A 280 12.44 3.61 2.04
C ALA A 280 13.85 3.03 2.21
N GLY A 281 13.96 1.71 2.44
CA GLY A 281 15.23 1.05 2.75
C GLY A 281 15.78 1.42 4.13
N THR A 282 14.90 1.76 5.07
CA THR A 282 15.22 2.11 6.46
C THR A 282 15.07 0.91 7.40
N SER A 283 15.58 1.02 8.63
CA SER A 283 15.39 -0.04 9.63
C SER A 283 13.91 -0.17 10.06
N GLY A 284 13.54 -1.30 10.68
CA GLY A 284 12.16 -1.54 11.12
C GLY A 284 11.20 -1.96 10.00
N GLY A 285 11.71 -2.35 8.83
CA GLY A 285 10.91 -2.97 7.76
C GLY A 285 10.38 -4.37 8.16
N LEU A 286 9.24 -4.73 7.60
CA LEU A 286 8.62 -6.05 7.77
C LEU A 286 9.41 -7.15 7.05
N PRO A 287 9.44 -8.37 7.59
CA PRO A 287 10.12 -9.49 6.94
C PRO A 287 9.35 -9.95 5.69
N GLY A 288 10.02 -10.73 4.83
CA GLY A 288 9.41 -11.30 3.63
C GLY A 288 9.27 -10.34 2.44
N PHE A 289 9.43 -9.03 2.64
CA PHE A 289 9.38 -8.04 1.54
C PHE A 289 10.53 -8.26 0.54
N GLY A 290 11.67 -8.77 1.00
CA GLY A 290 12.85 -8.98 0.17
C GLY A 290 13.85 -7.82 0.30
N ASP A 291 14.67 -7.65 -0.73
CA ASP A 291 15.68 -6.60 -0.77
C ASP A 291 15.03 -5.21 -0.84
N PRO A 292 15.72 -4.14 -0.38
CA PRO A 292 15.28 -2.77 -0.61
C PRO A 292 15.03 -2.51 -2.11
N LEU A 293 14.04 -1.68 -2.43
CA LEU A 293 13.69 -1.35 -3.81
C LEU A 293 14.86 -0.72 -4.58
N ASP A 294 15.68 0.05 -3.88
CA ASP A 294 16.85 0.73 -4.41
C ASP A 294 18.14 0.05 -3.91
N GLY A 295 18.98 -0.45 -4.83
CA GLY A 295 20.21 -1.17 -4.48
C GLY A 295 21.32 -0.33 -3.84
N HIS A 296 21.19 1.01 -3.84
CA HIS A 296 22.15 1.94 -3.24
C HIS A 296 21.43 2.92 -2.31
N THR A 297 20.85 2.42 -1.22
CA THR A 297 20.05 3.21 -0.27
C THR A 297 20.84 4.38 0.35
N MET A 298 22.16 4.19 0.50
CA MET A 298 23.09 5.18 1.04
C MET A 298 23.39 6.37 0.11
N SER A 299 23.02 6.30 -1.17
CA SER A 299 23.37 7.36 -2.14
C SER A 299 22.46 8.60 -2.12
N GLY A 300 21.31 8.52 -1.44
CA GLY A 300 20.26 9.55 -1.47
C GLY A 300 19.43 9.57 -2.76
N ALA A 301 19.88 8.91 -3.83
CA ALA A 301 19.18 8.91 -5.11
C ALA A 301 17.77 8.30 -5.02
N LEU A 302 17.65 7.11 -4.43
CA LEU A 302 16.38 6.40 -4.14
C LEU A 302 15.28 6.54 -5.22
N PRO A 303 15.58 6.33 -6.52
CA PRO A 303 14.65 6.65 -7.60
C PRO A 303 13.34 5.84 -7.53
N VAL A 304 13.39 4.58 -7.10
CA VAL A 304 12.19 3.73 -7.01
C VAL A 304 11.35 4.14 -5.81
N ALA A 305 11.95 4.32 -4.63
CA ALA A 305 11.23 4.79 -3.45
C ALA A 305 10.56 6.16 -3.70
N LYS A 306 11.30 7.12 -4.26
CA LYS A 306 10.73 8.43 -4.64
C LYS A 306 9.55 8.29 -5.58
N GLY A 307 9.61 7.37 -6.55
CA GLY A 307 8.51 7.10 -7.46
C GLY A 307 7.27 6.57 -6.75
N VAL A 308 7.42 5.67 -5.79
CA VAL A 308 6.28 5.16 -4.99
C VAL A 308 5.61 6.30 -4.23
N PHE A 309 6.40 7.08 -3.47
CA PHE A 309 5.88 8.22 -2.72
C PHE A 309 5.21 9.26 -3.63
N SER A 310 5.76 9.50 -4.83
CA SER A 310 5.21 10.45 -5.80
C SER A 310 3.88 9.99 -6.40
N VAL A 311 3.80 8.75 -6.88
CA VAL A 311 2.57 8.23 -7.52
C VAL A 311 1.44 8.10 -6.50
N LEU A 312 1.71 7.57 -5.30
CA LEU A 312 0.70 7.48 -4.25
C LEU A 312 0.22 8.85 -3.79
N SER A 313 1.11 9.85 -3.77
CA SER A 313 0.75 11.22 -3.40
C SER A 313 -0.12 11.94 -4.45
N SER A 314 -0.35 11.35 -5.63
CA SER A 314 -1.21 11.92 -6.66
C SER A 314 -2.72 11.86 -6.33
N ASP A 315 -3.14 11.01 -5.40
CA ASP A 315 -4.46 11.05 -4.76
C ASP A 315 -4.34 11.53 -3.31
N LYS A 316 -5.23 12.44 -2.90
CA LYS A 316 -5.17 13.10 -1.59
C LYS A 316 -5.32 12.11 -0.41
N GLU A 317 -6.25 11.17 -0.50
CA GLU A 317 -6.53 10.23 0.60
C GLU A 317 -5.41 9.19 0.71
N ALA A 318 -4.91 8.72 -0.44
CA ALA A 318 -3.73 7.88 -0.51
C ALA A 318 -2.49 8.56 0.09
N ALA A 319 -2.23 9.82 -0.27
CA ALA A 319 -1.16 10.64 0.28
C ALA A 319 -1.28 10.75 1.81
N GLN A 320 -2.47 11.14 2.30
CA GLN A 320 -2.73 11.30 3.73
C GLN A 320 -2.44 10.02 4.51
N TYR A 321 -2.88 8.86 4.00
CA TYR A 321 -2.65 7.58 4.67
C TYR A 321 -1.19 7.12 4.58
N PHE A 322 -0.64 6.98 3.37
CA PHE A 322 0.69 6.39 3.18
C PHE A 322 1.81 7.27 3.73
N ASN A 323 1.77 8.58 3.45
CA ASN A 323 2.74 9.52 4.02
C ASN A 323 2.54 9.64 5.54
N GLY A 324 1.32 9.47 6.04
CA GLY A 324 1.06 9.38 7.48
C GLY A 324 1.75 8.16 8.13
N GLN A 325 1.77 7.00 7.47
CA GLN A 325 2.55 5.85 7.94
C GLN A 325 4.05 6.14 7.94
N ALA A 326 4.57 6.78 6.89
CA ALA A 326 5.98 7.15 6.82
C ALA A 326 6.38 8.18 7.91
N TYR A 327 5.56 9.20 8.16
CA TYR A 327 5.79 10.15 9.25
C TYR A 327 5.69 9.48 10.62
N ALA A 328 4.75 8.57 10.81
CA ALA A 328 4.66 7.79 12.05
C ALA A 328 5.96 7.04 12.32
N GLN A 329 6.53 6.36 11.31
CA GLN A 329 7.83 5.68 11.44
C GLN A 329 8.98 6.66 11.69
N ALA A 330 9.00 7.81 11.03
CA ALA A 330 10.02 8.84 11.27
C ALA A 330 10.01 9.32 12.74
N VAL A 331 8.83 9.60 13.30
CA VAL A 331 8.68 9.99 14.71
C VAL A 331 9.18 8.89 15.66
N LEU A 332 8.98 7.61 15.32
CA LEU A 332 9.49 6.50 16.16
C LEU A 332 10.99 6.37 16.11
N HIS A 333 11.61 6.60 14.95
CA HIS A 333 13.05 6.64 14.84
C HIS A 333 13.61 7.83 15.64
N GLU A 334 12.99 9.00 15.57
CA GLU A 334 13.38 10.16 16.39
C GLU A 334 13.16 9.88 17.89
N ALA A 335 12.11 9.16 18.28
CA ALA A 335 11.89 8.69 19.65
C ALA A 335 13.02 7.75 20.11
N ALA A 336 13.39 6.77 19.28
CA ALA A 336 14.43 5.81 19.60
C ALA A 336 15.81 6.47 19.74
N PHE A 337 16.11 7.47 18.90
CA PHE A 337 17.28 8.32 19.09
C PHE A 337 17.20 9.06 20.42
N ALA A 338 16.07 9.74 20.70
CA ALA A 338 15.95 10.60 21.87
C ALA A 338 15.94 9.83 23.20
N ASP A 339 15.55 8.55 23.21
CA ASP A 339 15.57 7.69 24.39
C ASP A 339 16.99 7.22 24.79
N ASP A 340 17.91 7.08 23.82
CA ASP A 340 19.33 6.78 24.09
C ASP A 340 20.26 7.54 23.12
N PRO A 341 20.35 8.88 23.25
CA PRO A 341 21.06 9.73 22.29
C PRO A 341 22.59 9.60 22.38
N THR A 342 23.08 8.80 23.33
CA THR A 342 24.51 8.54 23.55
C THR A 342 24.91 7.10 23.21
N HIS A 343 23.96 6.28 22.74
CA HIS A 343 24.24 4.91 22.29
C HIS A 343 25.14 4.88 21.07
N SER A 344 25.98 3.86 20.93
CA SER A 344 26.71 3.65 19.67
C SER A 344 25.76 3.29 18.54
N GLY A 345 25.75 4.04 17.43
CA GLY A 345 24.87 3.76 16.29
C GLY A 345 23.51 4.45 16.37
N TYR A 346 23.39 5.49 17.21
CA TYR A 346 22.20 6.36 17.22
C TYR A 346 21.97 7.02 15.86
N ASP A 347 23.03 7.18 15.06
CA ASP A 347 23.02 7.84 13.75
C ASP A 347 22.06 7.16 12.78
N GLN A 348 21.88 5.83 12.88
CA GLN A 348 20.93 5.09 12.06
C GLN A 348 19.49 5.55 12.27
N HIS A 349 19.09 5.90 13.49
CA HIS A 349 17.73 6.35 13.77
C HIS A 349 17.44 7.70 13.11
N LEU A 350 18.33 8.68 13.28
CA LEU A 350 18.19 9.97 12.62
C LEU A 350 18.30 9.84 11.09
N TYR A 351 19.17 8.96 10.60
CA TYR A 351 19.27 8.64 9.18
C TYR A 351 17.95 8.10 8.62
N ASP A 352 17.30 7.18 9.32
CA ASP A 352 16.04 6.59 8.91
C ASP A 352 14.89 7.61 8.95
N ALA A 353 14.83 8.41 10.01
CA ALA A 353 13.87 9.51 10.13
C ALA A 353 14.01 10.54 8.99
N ALA A 354 15.22 11.00 8.72
CA ALA A 354 15.52 11.92 7.61
C ALA A 354 15.14 11.30 6.26
N THR A 355 15.41 10.00 6.07
CA THR A 355 15.06 9.29 4.83
C THR A 355 13.57 9.29 4.56
N LEU A 356 12.77 8.88 5.55
CA LEU A 356 11.31 8.81 5.42
C LEU A 356 10.70 10.19 5.17
N ARG A 357 11.15 11.22 5.90
CA ARG A 357 10.67 12.59 5.74
C ARG A 357 11.02 13.17 4.38
N ALA A 358 12.28 13.01 3.95
CA ALA A 358 12.70 13.48 2.63
C ALA A 358 11.92 12.79 1.50
N LEU A 359 11.59 11.51 1.63
CA LEU A 359 10.77 10.79 0.66
C LEU A 359 9.32 11.31 0.62
N VAL A 360 8.71 11.61 1.77
CA VAL A 360 7.38 12.25 1.82
C VAL A 360 7.40 13.61 1.15
N ASP A 361 8.41 14.44 1.44
CA ASP A 361 8.53 15.77 0.88
C ASP A 361 8.75 15.73 -0.64
N VAL A 362 9.65 14.87 -1.13
CA VAL A 362 9.85 14.65 -2.58
C VAL A 362 8.60 14.11 -3.25
N GLY A 363 7.94 13.11 -2.65
CA GLY A 363 6.74 12.52 -3.24
C GLY A 363 5.58 13.50 -3.33
N THR A 364 5.34 14.25 -2.25
CA THR A 364 4.29 15.28 -2.23
C THR A 364 4.56 16.37 -3.25
N HIS A 365 5.82 16.83 -3.35
CA HIS A 365 6.23 17.85 -4.31
C HIS A 365 6.08 17.37 -5.75
N ASN A 366 6.60 16.19 -6.08
CA ASN A 366 6.52 15.62 -7.43
C ASN A 366 5.06 15.40 -7.85
N ALA A 367 4.20 14.94 -6.94
CA ALA A 367 2.77 14.80 -7.22
C ALA A 367 2.10 16.16 -7.46
N PHE A 368 2.41 17.17 -6.65
CA PHE A 368 1.89 18.52 -6.83
C PHE A 368 2.34 19.11 -8.16
N GLN A 369 3.63 19.04 -8.47
CA GLN A 369 4.19 19.50 -9.75
C GLN A 369 3.56 18.78 -10.93
N ALA A 370 3.43 17.46 -10.89
CA ALA A 370 2.78 16.71 -11.96
C ALA A 370 1.33 17.16 -12.18
N ASN A 371 0.58 17.48 -11.12
CA ASN A 371 -0.77 18.01 -11.25
C ASN A 371 -0.80 19.40 -11.89
N GLU A 372 0.11 20.30 -11.48
CA GLU A 372 0.25 21.63 -12.09
C GLU A 372 0.67 21.55 -13.57
N ASP A 373 1.67 20.73 -13.90
CA ASP A 373 2.13 20.48 -15.27
C ASP A 373 1.02 19.89 -16.14
N ASN A 374 0.15 19.09 -15.53
CA ASN A 374 -1.03 18.51 -16.16
C ASN A 374 -2.20 19.51 -16.32
N GLY A 375 -2.07 20.73 -15.81
CA GLY A 375 -3.12 21.77 -15.87
C GLY A 375 -4.25 21.55 -14.85
N TYR A 376 -4.00 20.75 -13.81
CA TYR A 376 -4.91 20.52 -12.70
C TYR A 376 -4.38 21.20 -11.44
N HIS A 377 -5.00 22.30 -11.05
CA HIS A 377 -4.68 22.95 -9.79
C HIS A 377 -5.29 22.16 -8.63
N GLN A 378 -4.44 21.54 -7.82
CA GLN A 378 -4.90 20.89 -6.60
C GLN A 378 -5.51 21.94 -5.67
N GLY A 379 -6.74 21.72 -5.20
CA GLY A 379 -7.42 22.61 -4.24
C GLY A 379 -6.80 22.59 -2.83
N VAL A 380 -5.64 21.97 -2.67
CA VAL A 380 -4.90 21.75 -1.42
C VAL A 380 -3.42 22.04 -1.72
N SER A 381 -2.76 22.83 -0.89
CA SER A 381 -1.32 23.10 -1.07
C SER A 381 -0.45 21.93 -0.59
N GLU A 382 0.80 21.85 -1.07
CA GLU A 382 1.80 20.88 -0.59
C GLU A 382 1.90 20.87 0.94
N TYR A 383 1.94 22.05 1.57
CA TYR A 383 1.98 22.18 3.03
C TYR A 383 0.75 21.55 3.70
N GLN A 384 -0.45 21.79 3.18
CA GLN A 384 -1.68 21.21 3.75
C GLN A 384 -1.72 19.69 3.58
N SER A 385 -1.21 19.16 2.46
CA SER A 385 -1.08 17.71 2.25
C SER A 385 -0.13 17.08 3.27
N LYS A 386 1.08 17.64 3.42
CA LYS A 386 2.07 17.19 4.41
C LYS A 386 1.53 17.27 5.84
N LYS A 387 0.91 18.40 6.20
CA LYS A 387 0.31 18.59 7.52
C LYS A 387 -0.77 17.54 7.81
N SER A 388 -1.69 17.32 6.87
CA SER A 388 -2.76 16.34 7.04
C SER A 388 -2.21 14.92 7.19
N ALA A 389 -1.17 14.56 6.44
CA ALA A 389 -0.51 13.26 6.57
C ALA A 389 0.18 13.12 7.94
N TYR A 390 0.93 14.14 8.37
CA TYR A 390 1.62 14.16 9.67
C TYR A 390 0.65 13.97 10.85
N GLU A 391 -0.43 14.76 10.87
CA GLU A 391 -1.48 14.65 11.89
C GLU A 391 -2.15 13.26 11.88
N THR A 392 -2.38 12.69 10.70
CA THR A 392 -2.94 11.33 10.55
C THR A 392 -2.00 10.27 11.10
N GLY A 393 -0.70 10.38 10.80
CA GLY A 393 0.33 9.50 11.34
C GLY A 393 0.36 9.55 12.87
N LEU A 394 0.39 10.76 13.44
CA LEU A 394 0.41 10.97 14.88
C LEU A 394 -0.86 10.46 15.58
N GLN A 395 -2.04 10.62 14.95
CA GLN A 395 -3.28 10.03 15.45
C GLN A 395 -3.18 8.49 15.52
N GLY A 396 -2.56 7.86 14.52
CA GLY A 396 -2.29 6.42 14.51
C GLY A 396 -1.41 5.97 15.67
N LEU A 397 -0.40 6.77 16.04
CA LEU A 397 0.51 6.50 17.17
C LEU A 397 -0.18 6.63 18.54
N THR A 398 -1.11 7.58 18.68
CA THR A 398 -1.65 8.01 19.98
C THR A 398 -2.93 7.33 20.41
N THR A 399 -3.63 6.67 19.47
CA THR A 399 -4.86 5.92 19.79
C THR A 399 -4.51 4.73 20.71
N ALA A 400 -5.26 4.52 21.80
CA ALA A 400 -4.94 3.52 22.82
C ALA A 400 -4.79 2.11 22.22
N GLY A 401 -3.54 1.61 22.16
CA GLY A 401 -3.21 0.33 21.53
C GLY A 401 -2.81 0.41 20.05
N GLY A 402 -2.41 1.59 19.55
CA GLY A 402 -1.91 1.82 18.21
C GLY A 402 -0.86 0.78 17.83
N PHE A 403 -1.17 -0.03 16.83
CA PHE A 403 -0.27 -1.03 16.29
C PHE A 403 0.48 -0.45 15.10
N ILE A 404 1.79 -0.57 15.12
CA ILE A 404 2.66 -0.11 14.06
C ILE A 404 3.40 -1.32 13.51
N PRO A 405 3.25 -1.60 12.20
CA PRO A 405 3.99 -2.68 11.58
C PRO A 405 5.51 -2.52 11.77
N GLY A 406 6.21 -3.63 12.06
CA GLY A 406 7.65 -3.65 12.38
C GLY A 406 8.00 -3.28 13.82
N VAL A 407 7.21 -2.42 14.49
CA VAL A 407 7.49 -1.94 15.86
C VAL A 407 6.56 -2.57 16.91
N GLY A 408 5.35 -2.99 16.51
CA GLY A 408 4.35 -3.60 17.39
C GLY A 408 3.38 -2.58 18.00
N ARG A 409 2.73 -2.95 19.12
CA ARG A 409 1.82 -2.04 19.83
C ARG A 409 2.62 -1.01 20.61
N ILE A 410 2.33 0.26 20.36
CA ILE A 410 2.88 1.38 21.10
C ILE A 410 1.75 2.03 21.88
N ALA A 411 2.01 2.32 23.15
CA ALA A 411 1.06 2.99 24.01
C ALA A 411 1.82 3.96 24.90
N GLY A 412 1.60 5.25 24.73
CA GLY A 412 2.14 6.23 25.66
C GLY A 412 1.79 7.66 25.29
N PRO A 413 1.39 8.50 26.26
CA PRO A 413 1.23 9.94 26.05
C PRO A 413 2.52 10.61 25.55
N THR A 414 3.69 10.01 25.86
CA THR A 414 5.01 10.48 25.45
C THR A 414 5.19 10.58 23.93
N ILE A 415 4.65 9.65 23.15
CA ILE A 415 4.76 9.69 21.67
C ILE A 415 3.88 10.80 21.08
N GLY A 416 2.70 11.05 21.68
CA GLY A 416 1.86 12.19 21.30
C GLY A 416 2.55 13.53 21.55
N ILE A 417 3.16 13.68 22.73
CA ILE A 417 3.94 14.87 23.10
C ILE A 417 5.11 15.05 22.14
N LEU A 418 5.87 13.98 21.87
CA LEU A 418 6.97 14.00 20.91
C LEU A 418 6.50 14.44 19.52
N GLY A 419 5.42 13.86 19.00
CA GLY A 419 4.90 14.25 17.69
C GLY A 419 4.47 15.71 17.61
N HIS A 420 3.87 16.28 18.66
CA HIS A 420 3.56 17.71 18.68
C HIS A 420 4.84 18.57 18.73
N ASN A 421 5.83 18.18 19.54
CA ASN A 421 7.14 18.83 19.61
C ASN A 421 7.86 18.90 18.25
N LEU A 422 7.68 17.88 17.41
CA LEU A 422 8.35 17.77 16.12
C LEU A 422 7.60 18.44 14.96
N GLU A 423 6.30 18.75 15.09
CA GLU A 423 5.45 19.19 13.97
C GLU A 423 6.06 20.34 13.17
N ASN A 424 6.50 21.41 13.85
CA ASN A 424 7.09 22.57 13.19
C ASN A 424 8.45 22.28 12.54
N ALA A 425 9.25 21.40 13.14
CA ALA A 425 10.55 21.00 12.60
C ALA A 425 10.40 20.11 11.35
N VAL A 426 9.35 19.27 11.34
CA VAL A 426 9.02 18.38 10.23
C VAL A 426 8.35 19.12 9.08
N LEU A 427 7.35 19.96 9.36
CA LEU A 427 6.55 20.62 8.33
C LEU A 427 7.14 21.94 7.83
N GLY A 428 8.00 22.59 8.62
CA GLY A 428 8.46 23.94 8.38
C GLY A 428 7.38 25.01 8.58
N PRO A 429 7.70 26.29 8.34
CA PRO A 429 6.76 27.40 8.53
C PRO A 429 5.59 27.33 7.54
N THR A 430 4.41 27.76 7.97
CA THR A 430 3.25 27.88 7.08
C THR A 430 3.55 28.88 5.95
N PRO A 431 3.37 28.51 4.67
CA PRO A 431 3.63 29.40 3.54
C PRO A 431 2.77 30.67 3.57
N THR A 432 3.35 31.81 3.20
CA THR A 432 2.65 33.11 3.14
C THR A 432 1.93 33.36 1.81
N ALA A 433 2.17 32.55 0.77
CA ALA A 433 1.48 32.61 -0.52
C ALA A 433 1.10 31.20 -1.01
N PRO A 434 -0.01 31.02 -1.76
CA PRO A 434 -0.53 29.68 -2.10
C PRO A 434 0.19 28.95 -3.23
N THR A 435 1.26 29.50 -3.82
CA THR A 435 1.81 29.00 -5.09
C THR A 435 3.31 28.80 -4.98
N GLU A 436 3.73 27.55 -5.12
CA GLU A 436 5.09 27.00 -5.09
C GLU A 436 5.75 26.99 -3.70
N ASN A 437 5.80 25.81 -3.07
CA ASN A 437 6.69 25.55 -1.94
C ASN A 437 7.79 24.59 -2.40
N PRO A 438 8.87 25.09 -3.02
CA PRO A 438 9.99 24.23 -3.36
C PRO A 438 10.46 23.52 -2.10
N ILE A 439 10.81 22.23 -2.23
CA ILE A 439 11.36 21.44 -1.12
C ILE A 439 12.54 22.23 -0.55
N GLN A 440 12.44 22.63 0.71
CA GLN A 440 13.47 23.43 1.36
C GLN A 440 14.56 22.50 1.86
N PRO A 441 15.85 22.76 1.56
CA PRO A 441 16.95 22.09 2.22
C PRO A 441 16.88 22.26 3.74
N MET A 442 17.33 21.26 4.48
CA MET A 442 17.36 21.32 5.94
C MET A 442 18.54 22.17 6.39
N SER A 443 18.28 23.24 7.14
CA SER A 443 19.37 24.00 7.78
C SER A 443 19.86 23.30 9.05
N LEU A 444 21.14 23.50 9.41
CA LEU A 444 21.67 23.00 10.70
C LEU A 444 20.82 23.48 11.89
N GLY A 445 20.31 24.71 11.86
CA GLY A 445 19.44 25.22 12.92
C GLY A 445 18.09 24.50 13.02
N MET A 446 17.53 24.03 11.89
CA MET A 446 16.33 23.21 11.89
C MET A 446 16.62 21.82 12.46
N ALA A 447 17.74 21.21 12.07
CA ALA A 447 18.19 19.93 12.61
C ALA A 447 18.47 20.00 14.11
N ASP A 448 19.19 21.04 14.57
CA ASP A 448 19.45 21.30 15.98
C ASP A 448 18.13 21.43 16.77
N GLN A 449 17.20 22.24 16.27
CA GLN A 449 15.89 22.44 16.88
C GLN A 449 15.10 21.15 16.97
N GLU A 450 15.09 20.37 15.91
CA GLU A 450 14.40 19.08 15.83
C GLU A 450 14.93 18.09 16.85
N ILE A 451 16.24 17.88 16.89
CA ILE A 451 16.88 16.93 17.79
C ILE A 451 16.62 17.34 19.26
N LEU A 452 16.73 18.64 19.57
CA LEU A 452 16.40 19.16 20.89
C LEU A 452 14.91 19.01 21.24
N ASN A 453 14.02 19.21 20.26
CA ASN A 453 12.58 18.99 20.43
C ASN A 453 12.25 17.52 20.68
N ALA A 454 12.96 16.59 20.02
CA ALA A 454 12.84 15.17 20.25
C ALA A 454 13.23 14.81 21.68
N MET A 455 14.39 15.30 22.15
CA MET A 455 14.87 15.13 23.51
C MET A 455 13.88 15.66 24.54
N LEU A 456 13.39 16.90 24.36
CA LEU A 456 12.37 17.47 25.25
C LEU A 456 11.07 16.65 25.21
N GLY A 457 10.67 16.17 24.02
CA GLY A 457 9.46 15.38 23.81
C GLY A 457 9.48 14.07 24.60
N THR A 458 10.64 13.41 24.67
CA THR A 458 10.85 12.19 25.49
C THR A 458 11.15 12.47 26.97
N GLY A 459 11.18 13.74 27.38
CA GLY A 459 11.37 14.16 28.77
C GLY A 459 12.83 14.35 29.21
N HIS A 460 13.77 14.37 28.27
CA HIS A 460 15.16 14.69 28.55
C HIS A 460 15.34 16.19 28.80
N THR A 461 16.24 16.52 29.73
CA THR A 461 16.60 17.91 30.01
C THR A 461 17.60 18.43 28.99
N VAL A 462 17.30 19.57 28.37
CA VAL A 462 18.25 20.28 27.50
C VAL A 462 19.05 21.30 28.31
N ALA A 463 20.37 21.26 28.19
CA ALA A 463 21.28 22.17 28.88
C ALA A 463 21.75 23.31 27.97
N GLY A 464 22.26 24.40 28.57
CA GLY A 464 22.94 25.47 27.84
C GLY A 464 22.04 26.50 27.14
N LEU A 465 20.71 26.39 27.25
CA LEU A 465 19.77 27.34 26.66
C LEU A 465 19.53 28.58 27.55
N PRO A 466 19.48 29.80 26.97
CA PRO A 466 19.05 31.00 27.67
C PRO A 466 17.58 30.95 28.10
N PRO A 467 17.17 31.73 29.12
CA PRO A 467 15.76 31.89 29.46
C PRO A 467 14.92 32.34 28.26
N GLY A 468 13.75 31.72 28.07
CA GLY A 468 12.82 32.03 26.98
C GLY A 468 12.98 31.17 25.72
N TYR A 469 14.05 30.38 25.60
CA TYR A 469 14.24 29.46 24.45
C TYR A 469 13.42 28.18 24.54
N ILE A 470 12.82 27.88 25.71
CA ILE A 470 11.90 26.76 25.89
C ILE A 470 10.50 27.33 26.12
N VAL A 471 9.56 26.93 25.28
CA VAL A 471 8.13 27.26 25.37
C VAL A 471 7.40 26.08 25.97
N TYR A 472 6.53 26.35 26.95
CA TYR A 472 5.67 25.36 27.59
C TYR A 472 4.21 25.72 27.31
N ASP A 473 3.45 24.75 26.82
CA ASP A 473 2.01 24.88 26.62
C ASP A 473 1.32 23.51 26.81
N HIS A 474 0.02 23.43 26.50
CA HIS A 474 -0.77 22.20 26.68
C HIS A 474 -0.26 21.02 25.85
N ASP A 475 0.22 21.29 24.63
CA ASP A 475 0.65 20.25 23.69
C ASP A 475 2.14 19.91 23.88
N HIS A 476 2.88 20.82 24.53
CA HIS A 476 4.31 20.69 24.84
C HIS A 476 4.58 20.73 26.36
N PRO A 477 4.07 19.77 27.17
CA PRO A 477 4.20 19.80 28.63
C PRO A 477 5.64 19.64 29.13
N ASN A 478 6.51 18.99 28.34
CA ASN A 478 7.94 18.88 28.60
C ASN A 478 8.75 20.04 27.98
N GLY A 479 8.06 20.94 27.29
CA GLY A 479 8.64 22.06 26.56
C GLY A 479 8.98 21.73 25.11
N ARG A 480 9.06 22.76 24.28
CA ARG A 480 9.67 22.74 22.95
C ARG A 480 10.60 23.94 22.78
N ILE A 481 11.53 23.86 21.86
CA ILE A 481 12.37 24.98 21.46
C ILE A 481 11.51 26.03 20.75
N ALA A 482 11.64 27.28 21.18
CA ALA A 482 11.01 28.45 20.56
C ALA A 482 11.53 28.66 19.13
N THR A 483 10.67 29.04 18.18
CA THR A 483 11.13 29.36 16.82
C THR A 483 11.89 30.69 16.79
N PRO A 484 12.72 30.95 15.76
CA PRO A 484 13.39 32.24 15.59
C PRO A 484 12.42 33.43 15.60
N GLU A 485 11.23 33.26 15.03
CA GLU A 485 10.17 34.27 14.96
C GLU A 485 9.58 34.57 16.33
N GLU A 486 9.33 33.55 17.15
CA GLU A 486 8.83 33.70 18.53
C GLU A 486 9.82 34.47 19.42
N LEU A 487 11.12 34.27 19.16
CA LEU A 487 12.21 34.93 19.87
C LEU A 487 12.55 36.32 19.30
N GLY A 488 12.07 36.66 18.10
CA GLY A 488 12.41 37.90 17.40
C GLY A 488 13.90 38.01 17.06
N VAL A 489 14.56 36.89 16.78
CA VAL A 489 16.00 36.82 16.48
C VAL A 489 16.25 36.42 15.02
N THR A 490 17.44 36.75 14.51
CA THR A 490 17.87 36.25 13.19
C THR A 490 18.27 34.78 13.24
N ALA A 491 18.19 34.07 12.11
CA ALA A 491 18.64 32.67 12.01
C ALA A 491 20.10 32.48 12.48
N GLY A 492 21.00 33.42 12.19
CA GLY A 492 22.39 33.34 12.66
C GLY A 492 22.53 33.48 14.19
N GLN A 493 21.75 34.37 14.80
CA GLN A 493 21.72 34.50 16.27
C GLN A 493 21.13 33.25 16.93
N TYR A 494 20.04 32.73 16.37
CA TYR A 494 19.39 31.51 16.82
C TYR A 494 20.35 30.31 16.80
N ASN A 495 21.00 30.05 15.66
CA ASN A 495 21.92 28.93 15.48
C ASN A 495 23.16 29.03 16.40
N SER A 496 23.60 30.24 16.74
CA SER A 496 24.71 30.45 17.68
C SER A 496 24.39 30.02 19.13
N VAL A 497 23.11 29.80 19.44
CA VAL A 497 22.62 29.37 20.77
C VAL A 497 22.27 27.88 20.77
N ILE A 498 21.48 27.43 19.80
CA ILE A 498 20.94 26.06 19.81
C ILE A 498 21.98 24.98 19.50
N GLY A 499 22.92 25.23 18.59
CA GLY A 499 23.97 24.24 18.26
C GLY A 499 24.89 23.91 19.44
N PRO A 500 25.38 24.92 20.22
CA PRO A 500 26.09 24.66 21.46
C PRO A 500 25.24 23.94 22.52
N ALA A 501 23.95 24.27 22.63
CA ALA A 501 23.03 23.62 23.57
C ALA A 501 22.82 22.14 23.23
N LEU A 502 22.65 21.81 21.94
CA LEU A 502 22.63 20.42 21.48
C LEU A 502 23.93 19.71 21.84
N SER A 503 25.07 20.33 21.51
CA SER A 503 26.38 19.74 21.79
C SER A 503 26.59 19.40 23.26
N GLN A 504 26.14 20.27 24.17
CA GLN A 504 26.20 20.04 25.63
C GLN A 504 25.20 18.98 26.10
N SER A 505 24.02 18.92 25.49
CA SER A 505 22.97 17.96 25.89
C SER A 505 23.30 16.52 25.48
N LEU A 506 24.26 16.33 24.58
CA LEU A 506 24.76 15.04 24.10
C LEU A 506 26.06 14.59 24.79
N GLU A 507 26.48 15.26 25.87
CA GLU A 507 27.67 14.85 26.62
C GLU A 507 27.36 13.76 27.67
N PRO A 508 28.24 12.73 27.84
CA PRO A 508 29.45 12.47 27.07
C PRO A 508 29.17 11.81 25.71
N ARG A 509 29.83 12.29 24.65
CA ARG A 509 29.68 11.70 23.31
C ARG A 509 30.33 10.32 23.22
N PRO A 510 29.70 9.32 22.59
CA PRO A 510 30.35 8.06 22.28
C PRO A 510 31.57 8.30 21.35
N PRO A 511 32.72 7.65 21.60
CA PRO A 511 34.00 7.98 20.97
C PRO A 511 34.18 7.54 19.49
N SER A 512 33.14 7.04 18.83
CA SER A 512 33.26 6.33 17.53
C SER A 512 32.33 6.84 16.41
N GLU A 513 31.62 7.94 16.62
CA GLU A 513 30.67 8.51 15.66
C GLU A 513 31.38 9.21 14.48
N ARG A 514 30.86 9.02 13.25
CA ARG A 514 31.46 9.64 12.03
C ARG A 514 31.13 11.13 11.88
N PHE A 515 29.97 11.56 12.37
CA PHE A 515 29.46 12.94 12.26
C PHE A 515 28.70 13.34 13.52
N SER A 516 28.52 14.64 13.74
CA SER A 516 27.54 15.10 14.73
C SER A 516 26.11 14.80 14.23
N PRO A 517 25.15 14.54 15.14
CA PRO A 517 23.82 14.08 14.76
C PRO A 517 23.08 15.03 13.79
N ASP A 518 23.20 16.34 14.03
CA ASP A 518 22.66 17.44 13.21
C ASP A 518 23.22 17.42 11.77
N VAL A 519 24.54 17.25 11.62
CA VAL A 519 25.20 17.18 10.31
C VAL A 519 24.77 15.93 9.55
N GLY A 520 24.65 14.79 10.25
CA GLY A 520 24.18 13.54 9.65
C GLY A 520 22.74 13.65 9.15
N LEU A 521 21.85 14.23 9.96
CA LEU A 521 20.45 14.47 9.63
C LEU A 521 20.32 15.39 8.39
N VAL A 522 20.98 16.55 8.41
CA VAL A 522 20.99 17.50 7.28
C VAL A 522 21.51 16.85 6.02
N SER A 523 22.70 16.23 6.08
CA SER A 523 23.32 15.62 4.91
C SER A 523 22.40 14.57 4.30
N ARG A 524 21.78 13.72 5.12
CA ARG A 524 20.91 12.66 4.61
C ARG A 524 19.64 13.22 3.98
N TYR A 525 18.99 14.17 4.65
CA TYR A 525 17.78 14.79 4.12
C TYR A 525 18.09 15.49 2.78
N ASP A 526 19.14 16.31 2.74
CA ASP A 526 19.55 17.08 1.57
C ASP A 526 20.02 16.21 0.40
N ASP A 527 20.72 15.09 0.66
CA ASP A 527 21.11 14.12 -0.36
C ASP A 527 19.89 13.53 -1.09
N ILE A 528 18.77 13.36 -0.38
CA ILE A 528 17.53 12.85 -0.95
C ILE A 528 16.78 13.96 -1.69
N VAL A 529 16.53 15.10 -1.05
CA VAL A 529 15.73 16.17 -1.66
C VAL A 529 16.46 16.89 -2.80
N GLY A 530 17.79 16.92 -2.77
CA GLY A 530 18.64 17.54 -3.79
C GLY A 530 18.64 16.81 -5.13
N VAL A 531 18.06 15.61 -5.21
CA VAL A 531 17.82 14.85 -6.44
C VAL A 531 16.32 14.58 -6.59
N PRO A 532 15.49 15.61 -6.86
CA PRO A 532 14.04 15.45 -6.86
C PRO A 532 13.53 14.56 -8.00
N HIS A 533 14.32 14.42 -9.08
CA HIS A 533 13.99 13.59 -10.25
C HIS A 533 15.03 12.48 -10.51
N PRO A 534 14.60 11.24 -10.84
CA PRO A 534 15.48 10.12 -11.19
C PRO A 534 16.43 10.38 -12.37
N ASP A 535 16.06 11.29 -13.27
CA ASP A 535 16.71 11.43 -14.58
C ASP A 535 17.85 12.46 -14.62
N GLN A 536 18.11 13.19 -13.53
CA GLN A 536 19.23 14.15 -13.49
C GLN A 536 20.63 13.50 -13.49
N GLY A 537 20.71 12.17 -13.40
CA GLY A 537 21.96 11.39 -13.48
C GLY A 537 22.20 10.64 -14.79
N ARG A 538 21.26 10.63 -15.75
CA ARG A 538 21.45 9.94 -17.05
C ARG A 538 21.68 10.97 -18.16
N LYS A 539 22.96 11.29 -18.40
CA LYS A 539 23.43 11.81 -19.68
C LYS A 539 24.11 10.72 -20.48
#